data_AF-A0A3M8U1K9-F1
#
_entry.id   AF-A0A3M8U1K9-F1
#
_cell.length_a   1.000
_cell.length_b   1.000
_cell.length_c   1.000
_cell.angle_alpha   90.00
_cell.angle_beta   90.00
_cell.angle_gamma   90.00
#
_symmetry.space_group_name_H-M   'P 1'
#
loop_
_entity.id
_entity.type
_entity.pdbx_description
1 polymer ?
#
loop_
_entity_poly.entity_id
_entity_poly.type
_entity_poly.pdbx_seq_one_letter_code
_entity_poly.pdbx_strand_id
1 'polypeptide(L)' 'AVVLGLLAAAGAGVGAGHLTGTGTGTAAVLGLAAGACALVGLRVAAYDYPSRFVHMTAGVALPLAAAAPAVYVLGRALV' A
#
# COMPACT_ATOMS: atom_id res chain seq x y z
N ALA A 1 1.59 15.90 -0.96
CA ALA A 1 2.24 14.65 -1.42
C ALA A 1 1.31 13.44 -1.32
N VAL A 2 0.73 13.13 -0.16
CA VAL A 2 -0.13 11.95 0.06
C VAL A 2 -1.26 11.83 -0.97
N VAL A 3 -2.04 12.89 -1.20
CA VAL A 3 -3.14 12.91 -2.18
C VAL A 3 -2.65 12.62 -3.61
N LEU A 4 -1.51 13.23 -4.01
CA LEU A 4 -0.89 12.97 -5.31
C LEU A 4 -0.37 11.53 -5.41
N GLY A 5 0.18 10.97 -4.33
CA GLY A 5 0.61 9.57 -4.28
C GLY A 5 -0.53 8.58 -4.41
N LEU A 6 -1.67 8.87 -3.76
CA LEU A 6 -2.89 8.06 -3.89
C LEU A 6 -3.46 8.13 -5.31
N LEU A 7 -3.52 9.33 -5.91
CA LEU A 7 -3.97 9.48 -7.29
C LEU A 7 -3.04 8.78 -8.29
N ALA A 8 -1.72 8.87 -8.10
CA ALA A 8 -0.74 8.17 -8.92
C ALA A 8 -0.87 6.64 -8.78
N ALA A 9 -1.09 6.14 -7.56
CA ALA A 9 -1.29 4.71 -7.32
C ALA A 9 -2.62 4.20 -7.89
N ALA A 10 -3.70 5.00 -7.84
CA ALA A 10 -4.96 4.70 -8.50
C ALA A 10 -4.77 4.59 -10.03
N GLY A 11 -4.06 5.56 -10.64
CA GLY A 11 -3.74 5.55 -12.06
C GLY A 11 -2.86 4.36 -12.47
N ALA A 12 -1.85 4.03 -11.65
CA ALA A 12 -1.02 2.85 -11.86
C ALA A 12 -1.81 1.55 -11.74
N GLY A 13 -2.77 1.48 -10.81
CA GLY A 13 -3.70 0.36 -10.67
C GLY A 13 -4.57 0.18 -11.90
N VAL A 14 -5.17 1.25 -12.42
CA VAL A 14 -5.95 1.20 -13.67
C VAL A 14 -5.08 0.75 -14.85
N GLY A 15 -3.87 1.29 -14.99
CA GLY A 15 -2.91 0.88 -16.02
C GLY A 15 -2.55 -0.60 -15.94
N ALA A 16 -2.26 -1.12 -14.74
CA ALA A 16 -2.00 -2.54 -14.51
C ALA A 16 -3.25 -3.40 -14.78
N GLY A 17 -4.45 -2.88 -14.51
CA GLY A 17 -5.72 -3.52 -14.83
C GLY A 17 -5.89 -3.80 -16.31
N HIS A 18 -5.57 -2.81 -17.15
CA HIS A 18 -5.58 -2.97 -18.61
C HIS A 18 -4.59 -4.04 -19.10
N LEU A 19 -3.42 -4.15 -18.49
CA LEU A 19 -2.41 -5.14 -18.87
C LEU A 19 -2.75 -6.57 -18.40
N THR A 20 -3.50 -6.70 -17.31
CA THR A 20 -3.85 -8.00 -16.70
C THR A 20 -5.24 -8.48 -17.06
N GLY A 21 -6.04 -7.67 -17.77
CA GLY A 21 -7.44 -7.96 -18.05
C GLY A 21 -8.34 -7.92 -16.81
N THR A 22 -7.83 -7.42 -15.68
CA THR A 22 -8.62 -7.19 -14.48
C THR A 22 -9.42 -5.90 -14.66
N GLY A 23 -10.74 -5.96 -14.46
CA GLY A 23 -11.66 -4.85 -14.73
C GLY A 23 -11.20 -3.53 -14.09
N THR A 24 -11.46 -2.41 -14.78
CA THR A 24 -10.93 -1.08 -14.44
C THR A 24 -11.29 -0.62 -13.02
N GLY A 25 -12.50 -0.92 -12.54
CA GLY A 25 -12.94 -0.58 -11.19
C GLY A 25 -12.16 -1.35 -10.12
N THR A 26 -12.03 -2.66 -10.30
CA THR A 26 -11.32 -3.58 -9.40
C THR A 26 -9.84 -3.21 -9.29
N ALA A 27 -9.21 -2.89 -10.43
CA ALA A 27 -7.82 -2.52 -10.52
C ALA A 27 -7.52 -1.13 -9.93
N ALA A 28 -8.45 -0.17 -10.04
CA ALA A 28 -8.33 1.14 -9.42
C ALA A 28 -8.34 1.06 -7.88
N VAL A 29 -9.24 0.25 -7.31
CA VAL A 29 -9.31 0.00 -5.86
C VAL A 29 -8.06 -0.71 -5.37
N LEU A 30 -7.56 -1.69 -6.15
CA LEU A 30 -6.29 -2.37 -5.86
C LEU A 30 -5.11 -1.39 -5.82
N GLY A 31 -5.03 -0.51 -6.82
CA GLY A 31 -4.00 0.53 -6.92
C GLY A 31 -4.05 1.51 -5.76
N LEU A 32 -5.25 1.95 -5.36
CA LEU A 32 -5.42 2.81 -4.18
C LEU A 32 -4.98 2.12 -2.88
N ALA A 33 -5.35 0.85 -2.69
CA ALA A 33 -4.96 0.09 -1.51
C ALA A 33 -3.44 -0.12 -1.44
N ALA A 34 -2.81 -0.49 -2.56
CA ALA A 34 -1.36 -0.61 -2.67
C ALA A 34 -0.65 0.73 -2.41
N GLY A 35 -1.17 1.83 -2.97
CA GLY A 35 -0.68 3.17 -2.73
C GLY A 35 -0.78 3.61 -1.27
N ALA A 36 -1.89 3.31 -0.61
CA ALA A 36 -2.07 3.59 0.82
C ALA A 36 -1.04 2.83 1.67
N CYS A 37 -0.85 1.53 1.41
CA CYS A 37 0.18 0.73 2.07
C CYS A 37 1.59 1.31 1.86
N ALA A 38 1.93 1.72 0.64
CA ALA A 38 3.23 2.32 0.32
C ALA A 38 3.48 3.66 1.04
N LEU A 39 2.45 4.51 1.12
CA LEU A 39 2.55 5.80 1.81
C LEU A 39 2.69 5.64 3.32
N VAL A 40 2.00 4.66 3.91
CA VAL A 40 2.17 4.30 5.32
C VAL A 40 3.61 3.81 5.55
N GLY A 41 4.13 2.92 4.70
CA GLY A 41 5.52 2.47 4.77
C GLY A 41 6.54 3.60 4.63
N LEU A 42 6.33 4.54 3.70
CA LEU A 42 7.18 5.71 3.52
C LEU A 42 7.16 6.63 4.75
N ARG A 43 5.99 6.85 5.35
CA ARG A 43 5.84 7.64 6.58
C ARG A 43 6.59 7.02 7.74
N VAL A 44 6.55 5.71 7.80
CA VAL A 44 7.16 4.93 8.84
C VAL A 44 8.69 4.87 8.65
N ALA A 45 9.19 4.75 7.42
CA ALA A 45 10.61 4.85 7.10
C ALA A 45 11.20 6.24 7.37
N ALA A 46 10.39 7.30 7.30
CA ALA A 46 10.81 8.66 7.60
C ALA A 46 10.99 8.95 9.12
N TYR A 47 10.68 7.99 10.00
CA TYR A 47 11.01 8.13 11.42
C TYR A 47 12.49 7.85 11.66
N ASP A 48 13.28 8.93 11.78
CA ASP A 48 14.64 8.86 12.29
C ASP A 48 14.62 8.65 13.81
N TYR A 49 14.62 7.38 14.23
CA TYR A 49 14.82 7.01 15.63
C TYR A 49 16.31 6.76 15.90
N PRO A 50 16.89 7.31 16.99
CA PRO A 50 18.28 7.06 17.35
C PRO A 50 18.58 5.59 17.66
N SER A 51 17.55 4.77 17.91
CA SER A 51 17.66 3.34 18.16
C SER A 51 17.18 2.49 16.98
N ARG A 52 18.10 1.68 16.45
CA ARG A 52 17.88 0.65 15.42
C ARG A 52 16.80 -0.38 15.75
N PHE A 53 16.57 -0.68 17.03
CA PHE A 53 15.49 -1.58 17.45
C PHE A 53 14.12 -0.95 17.25
N VAL A 54 13.95 0.32 17.64
CA VAL A 54 12.70 1.06 17.52
C VAL A 54 12.38 1.36 16.05
N HIS A 55 13.40 1.72 15.28
CA HIS A 55 13.25 1.85 13.83
C HIS A 55 12.86 0.51 13.21
N MET A 56 13.39 -0.64 13.64
CA MET A 56 12.94 -1.93 13.10
C MET A 56 11.49 -2.26 13.47
N THR A 57 11.08 -2.07 14.73
CA THR A 57 9.73 -2.43 15.20
C THR A 57 8.66 -1.48 14.69
N ALA A 58 8.85 -0.17 14.86
CA ALA A 58 7.90 0.84 14.39
C ALA A 58 7.99 1.00 12.86
N GLY A 59 9.20 0.95 12.31
CA GLY A 59 9.56 1.17 10.91
C GLY A 59 9.16 0.06 9.94
N VAL A 60 9.34 -1.20 10.35
CA VAL A 60 9.32 -2.34 9.42
C VAL A 60 8.35 -3.41 9.90
N ALA A 61 8.46 -3.83 11.16
CA ALA A 61 7.66 -4.95 11.68
C ALA A 61 6.16 -4.61 11.77
N LEU A 62 5.79 -3.43 12.26
CA LEU A 62 4.40 -3.02 12.43
C LEU A 62 3.66 -2.82 11.08
N PRO A 63 4.24 -2.14 10.07
CA PRO A 63 3.66 -2.09 8.73
C PRO A 63 3.52 -3.48 8.08
N LEU A 64 4.53 -4.34 8.21
CA LEU A 64 4.48 -5.71 7.67
C LEU A 64 3.38 -6.55 8.35
N ALA A 65 3.25 -6.45 9.67
CA ALA A 65 2.19 -7.14 10.41
C ALA A 65 0.79 -6.65 10.01
N ALA A 66 0.63 -5.36 9.73
CA ALA A 66 -0.63 -4.78 9.24
C ALA A 66 -0.93 -5.13 7.77
N ALA A 67 0.09 -5.42 6.96
CA ALA A 67 -0.09 -5.78 5.56
C ALA A 67 -0.80 -7.13 5.38
N ALA A 68 -0.52 -8.13 6.23
CA ALA A 68 -1.14 -9.45 6.15
C ALA A 68 -2.69 -9.41 6.24
N PRO A 69 -3.33 -8.79 7.24
CA PRO A 69 -4.79 -8.67 7.29
C PRO A 69 -5.34 -7.78 6.16
N ALA A 70 -4.61 -6.72 5.77
CA ALA A 70 -5.05 -5.86 4.68
C ALA A 70 -5.13 -6.62 3.34
N VAL A 71 -4.11 -7.41 3.01
CA VAL A 71 -4.07 -8.24 1.80
C VAL A 71 -5.11 -9.36 1.87
N TYR A 72 -5.35 -9.95 3.05
CA TYR A 72 -6.40 -10.93 3.24
C TYR A 72 -7.79 -10.38 2.93
N VAL A 73 -8.13 -9.21 3.49
CA VAL A 73 -9.41 -8.54 3.24
C VAL A 73 -9.54 -8.13 1.77
N LEU A 74 -8.45 -7.63 1.16
CA LEU A 74 -8.42 -7.30 -0.26
C LEU A 74 -8.69 -8.53 -1.12
N GLY A 75 -7.99 -9.64 -0.87
CA GLY A 75 -8.20 -10.90 -1.59
C GLY A 75 -9.61 -11.44 -1.42
N ARG A 76 -10.25 -11.22 -0.27
CA ARG A 76 -11.65 -11.59 -0.03
C ARG A 76 -12.67 -10.69 -0.72
N ALA A 77 -12.33 -9.45 -1.03
CA ALA A 77 -13.24 -8.50 -1.67
C ALA A 77 -13.19 -8.55 -3.21
N LEU A 78 -12.12 -9.13 -3.77
CA LEU A 78 -11.85 -9.15 -5.21
C LEU A 78 -12.07 -10.52 -5.86
N VAL A 79 -12.22 -11.57 -5.04
CA VAL A 79 -12.69 -12.92 -5.41
C VAL A 79 -14.20 -12.97 -5.21
#